data_AF-A0A7K2J0M4-F1
#
_entry.id   AF-A0A7K2J0M4-F1
#
_cell.length_a   1.000
_cell.length_b   1.000
_cell.length_c   1.000
_cell.angle_alpha   90.00
_cell.angle_beta   90.00
_cell.angle_gamma   90.00
#
_symmetry.space_group_name_H-M   'P 1'
#
loop_
_entity.id
_entity.type
_entity.pdbx_description
1 polymer ?
#
loop_
_entity_poly.entity_id
_entity_poly.type
_entity_poly.pdbx_seq_one_letter_code
_entity_poly.pdbx_strand_id
1 'polypeptide(L)'
;MGSPEAAYRVGEGGVLDVDTAFYDRLAARSDDQEVVEHLVLPIRSGLAWEVPAGHLFRIIAPEGPQVGDLNLWNRHDPRERLWASRTRQLQSAHVSRHDRLWSTLPRLRPLATITADSLEDYGTDADGGRVHDLLGTRCDPYVNRILTGEDFDLHCHSNLTRAVLPYGLTEFDVHDVLNVFQCTGLNDEDRYFMKASPARPGDFLEFFAEQDLLCALSTCPGGDLSVPLWGPDARDPIDVCRPLAVEIRRPSPDLLRGWSPPEPAAYKGAHGLRGPVQG
;
A
#
# COMPACT_ATOMS: atom_id res chain seq x y z
N MET A 1 -18.32 -26.05 -11.76
CA MET A 1 -18.60 -25.70 -10.35
C MET A 1 -18.04 -24.31 -10.14
N GLY A 2 -18.80 -23.37 -9.56
CA GLY A 2 -18.28 -22.03 -9.28
C GLY A 2 -17.18 -22.08 -8.22
N SER A 3 -16.29 -21.08 -8.21
CA SER A 3 -15.32 -20.89 -7.15
C SER A 3 -16.02 -20.74 -5.79
N PRO A 4 -15.42 -21.21 -4.68
CA PRO A 4 -15.98 -21.00 -3.35
C PRO A 4 -16.09 -19.51 -3.02
N GLU A 5 -17.07 -19.16 -2.19
CA GLU A 5 -17.26 -17.79 -1.72
C GLU A 5 -16.13 -17.37 -0.76
N ALA A 6 -15.88 -16.06 -0.66
CA ALA A 6 -14.91 -15.50 0.27
C ALA A 6 -15.27 -15.78 1.74
N ALA A 7 -14.22 -15.93 2.57
CA ALA A 7 -14.35 -16.22 4.00
C ALA A 7 -14.89 -15.04 4.81
N TYR A 8 -14.42 -13.82 4.51
CA TYR A 8 -14.92 -12.59 5.11
C TYR A 8 -15.92 -11.98 4.13
N ARG A 9 -17.15 -11.76 4.62
CA ARG A 9 -18.26 -11.25 3.80
C ARG A 9 -18.72 -9.91 4.34
N VAL A 10 -19.08 -9.01 3.44
CA VAL A 10 -19.70 -7.74 3.79
C VAL A 10 -21.10 -8.03 4.32
N GLY A 11 -21.33 -7.72 5.60
CA GLY A 11 -22.68 -7.64 6.17
C GLY A 11 -23.14 -6.19 6.10
N GLU A 12 -24.41 -5.96 5.76
CA GLU A 12 -25.02 -4.63 5.69
C GLU A 12 -24.81 -3.86 7.01
N GLY A 13 -24.29 -2.63 6.93
CA GLY A 13 -23.94 -1.78 8.07
C GLY A 13 -22.71 -2.24 8.87
N GLY A 14 -21.99 -3.27 8.42
CA GLY A 14 -20.75 -3.73 9.03
C GLY A 14 -19.55 -2.84 8.68
N VAL A 15 -18.41 -3.03 9.36
CA VAL A 15 -17.20 -2.22 9.12
C VAL A 15 -16.59 -2.41 7.71
N LEU A 16 -16.98 -3.48 7.03
CA LEU A 16 -16.63 -3.78 5.64
C LEU A 16 -17.63 -3.20 4.64
N ASP A 17 -18.77 -2.68 5.11
CA ASP A 17 -19.75 -1.94 4.31
C ASP A 17 -19.33 -0.47 4.28
N VAL A 18 -18.56 -0.11 3.25
CA VAL A 18 -17.93 1.20 3.10
C VAL A 18 -18.96 2.20 2.57
N ASP A 19 -18.99 3.43 3.12
CA ASP A 19 -19.77 4.54 2.56
C ASP A 19 -19.17 5.01 1.22
N THR A 20 -19.44 4.27 0.15
CA THR A 20 -18.91 4.53 -1.19
C THR A 20 -19.26 5.93 -1.68
N ALA A 21 -20.45 6.44 -1.33
CA ALA A 21 -20.89 7.78 -1.69
C ALA A 21 -20.03 8.89 -1.04
N PHE A 22 -19.50 8.66 0.16
CA PHE A 22 -18.51 9.55 0.78
C PHE A 22 -17.21 9.60 -0.03
N TYR A 23 -16.61 8.45 -0.34
CA TYR A 23 -15.33 8.38 -1.04
C TYR A 23 -15.42 8.78 -2.51
N ASP A 24 -16.51 8.44 -3.20
CA ASP A 24 -16.76 8.85 -4.59
C ASP A 24 -16.88 10.38 -4.69
N ARG A 25 -17.50 11.03 -3.69
CA ARG A 25 -17.57 12.49 -3.64
C ARG A 25 -16.19 13.13 -3.49
N LEU A 26 -15.30 12.54 -2.69
CA LEU A 26 -13.93 13.00 -2.56
C LEU A 26 -13.19 12.89 -3.91
N ALA A 27 -13.26 11.72 -4.55
CA ALA A 27 -12.63 11.46 -5.84
C ALA A 27 -13.14 12.39 -6.96
N ALA A 28 -14.46 12.62 -7.03
CA ALA A 28 -15.08 13.41 -8.09
C ALA A 28 -14.85 14.92 -7.97
N ARG A 29 -14.47 15.43 -6.80
CA ARG A 29 -14.30 16.87 -6.52
C ARG A 29 -12.85 17.21 -6.19
N SER A 30 -11.91 16.75 -7.02
CA SER A 30 -10.48 17.02 -6.86
C SER A 30 -10.14 18.52 -6.90
N ASP A 31 -10.91 19.34 -7.60
CA ASP A 31 -10.70 20.79 -7.70
C ASP A 31 -11.01 21.52 -6.38
N ASP A 32 -11.76 20.89 -5.49
CA ASP A 32 -12.09 21.41 -4.15
C ASP A 32 -11.09 20.91 -3.08
N GLN A 33 -9.92 20.46 -3.53
CA GLN A 33 -8.84 19.99 -2.69
C GLN A 33 -7.58 20.83 -2.95
N GLU A 34 -7.05 21.45 -1.92
CA GLU A 34 -5.80 22.20 -1.97
C GLU A 34 -4.62 21.22 -1.95
N VAL A 35 -3.74 21.25 -2.96
CA VAL A 35 -2.45 20.54 -2.87
C VAL A 35 -1.57 21.29 -1.89
N VAL A 36 -1.40 20.72 -0.69
CA VAL A 36 -0.62 21.34 0.39
C VAL A 36 0.85 20.97 0.33
N GLU A 37 1.17 19.87 -0.34
CA GLU A 37 2.54 19.39 -0.51
C GLU A 37 2.65 18.52 -1.77
N HIS A 38 3.77 18.64 -2.47
CA HIS A 38 4.13 17.85 -3.65
C HIS A 38 5.57 17.37 -3.50
N LEU A 39 5.78 16.06 -3.55
CA LEU A 39 7.04 15.39 -3.32
C LEU A 39 7.42 14.56 -4.54
N VAL A 40 8.69 14.58 -4.92
CA VAL A 40 9.23 13.71 -5.97
C VAL A 40 10.24 12.76 -5.33
N LEU A 41 10.04 11.47 -5.55
CA LEU A 41 10.93 10.40 -5.11
C LEU A 41 11.85 10.01 -6.26
N PRO A 42 13.17 10.24 -6.16
CA PRO A 42 14.13 9.78 -7.15
C PRO A 42 14.07 8.27 -7.34
N ILE A 43 14.60 7.74 -8.45
CA ILE A 43 14.75 6.29 -8.64
C ILE A 43 15.54 5.65 -7.50
N ARG A 44 15.24 4.39 -7.16
CA ARG A 44 16.00 3.57 -6.19
C ARG A 44 16.16 4.24 -4.83
N SER A 45 15.13 4.96 -4.40
CA SER A 45 15.16 5.74 -3.17
C SER A 45 13.90 5.50 -2.34
N GLY A 46 13.88 6.08 -1.14
CA GLY A 46 12.72 6.07 -0.27
C GLY A 46 12.51 7.44 0.35
N LEU A 47 11.25 7.82 0.51
CA LEU A 47 10.85 9.05 1.18
C LEU A 47 9.69 8.75 2.13
N ALA A 48 9.72 9.38 3.30
CA ALA A 48 8.63 9.34 4.26
C ALA A 48 8.03 10.74 4.45
N TRP A 49 6.74 10.81 4.69
CA TRP A 49 5.97 12.05 4.84
C TRP A 49 4.76 11.84 5.75
N GLU A 50 4.20 12.94 6.26
CA GLU A 50 3.03 12.91 7.14
C GLU A 50 1.75 13.25 6.35
N VAL A 51 0.64 12.59 6.67
CA VAL A 51 -0.68 12.89 6.11
C VAL A 51 -1.67 13.03 7.26
N PRO A 52 -2.25 14.22 7.52
CA PRO A 52 -3.27 14.38 8.55
C PRO A 52 -4.54 13.57 8.26
N ALA A 53 -5.24 13.15 9.30
CA ALA A 53 -6.55 12.52 9.18
C ALA A 53 -7.52 13.45 8.43
N GLY A 54 -8.28 12.91 7.49
CA GLY A 54 -9.18 13.70 6.65
C GLY A 54 -8.54 14.27 5.39
N HIS A 55 -7.23 14.15 5.21
CA HIS A 55 -6.54 14.53 3.97
C HIS A 55 -6.49 13.37 2.99
N LEU A 56 -6.17 13.67 1.74
CA LEU A 56 -5.85 12.67 0.74
C LEU A 56 -4.35 12.68 0.47
N PHE A 57 -3.82 11.54 0.05
CA PHE A 57 -2.53 11.47 -0.61
C PHE A 57 -2.63 10.66 -1.90
N ARG A 58 -1.94 11.12 -2.94
CA ARG A 58 -1.97 10.53 -4.27
C ARG A 58 -0.55 10.14 -4.66
N ILE A 59 -0.34 8.87 -5.01
CA ILE A 59 0.90 8.37 -5.59
C ILE A 59 0.75 8.39 -7.10
N ILE A 60 1.70 9.01 -7.80
CA ILE A 60 1.63 9.30 -9.24
C ILE A 60 2.86 8.73 -9.92
N ALA A 61 2.67 8.17 -11.12
CA ALA A 61 3.72 7.78 -12.05
C ALA A 61 3.96 8.90 -13.09
N PRO A 62 4.73 9.96 -12.79
CA PRO A 62 4.78 11.17 -13.61
C PRO A 62 5.37 10.94 -15.01
N GLU A 63 6.42 10.12 -15.10
CA GLU A 63 7.21 9.95 -16.33
C GLU A 63 6.89 8.66 -17.08
N GLY A 64 6.13 7.75 -16.48
CA GLY A 64 5.84 6.42 -17.01
C GLY A 64 5.85 5.34 -15.93
N PRO A 65 5.75 4.07 -16.33
CA PRO A 65 5.59 2.97 -15.39
C PRO A 65 6.80 2.86 -14.43
N GLN A 66 6.48 2.79 -13.15
CA GLN A 66 7.41 2.56 -12.05
C GLN A 66 6.61 1.96 -10.90
N VAL A 67 7.09 0.85 -10.33
CA VAL A 67 6.48 0.23 -9.16
C VAL A 67 6.91 0.93 -7.88
N GLY A 68 5.99 1.07 -6.92
CA GLY A 68 6.26 1.68 -5.63
C GLY A 68 5.88 0.78 -4.45
N ASP A 69 6.77 0.65 -3.47
CA ASP A 69 6.54 -0.13 -2.26
C ASP A 69 6.09 0.80 -1.12
N LEU A 70 4.83 0.71 -0.69
CA LEU A 70 4.22 1.60 0.30
C LEU A 70 4.15 0.94 1.70
N ASN A 71 4.57 1.68 2.73
CA ASN A 71 4.30 1.39 4.13
C ASN A 71 3.51 2.53 4.76
N LEU A 72 2.63 2.18 5.71
CA LEU A 72 1.79 3.12 6.45
C LEU A 72 1.84 2.82 7.94
N TRP A 73 1.99 3.86 8.75
CA TRP A 73 1.92 3.82 10.20
C TRP A 73 0.90 4.84 10.71
N ASN A 74 0.25 4.55 11.83
CA ASN A 74 -0.34 5.62 12.61
C ASN A 74 0.78 6.54 13.08
N ARG A 75 0.63 7.84 12.83
CA ARG A 75 1.66 8.84 13.10
C ARG A 75 2.09 8.91 14.56
N HIS A 76 1.16 8.60 15.47
CA HIS A 76 1.34 8.74 16.92
C HIS A 76 1.65 7.41 17.62
N ASP A 77 1.49 6.28 16.92
CA ASP A 77 1.83 4.93 17.42
C ASP A 77 2.30 4.03 16.26
N PRO A 78 3.60 3.98 15.96
CA PRO A 78 4.15 3.17 14.87
C PRO A 78 3.99 1.64 15.05
N ARG A 79 3.50 1.18 16.21
CA ARG A 79 3.12 -0.23 16.37
C ARG A 79 1.80 -0.53 15.66
N GLU A 80 0.95 0.49 15.48
CA GLU A 80 -0.21 0.46 14.60
C GLU A 80 0.25 0.81 13.18
N ARG A 81 0.31 -0.20 12.31
CA ARG A 81 0.82 -0.07 10.93
C ARG A 81 0.04 -0.96 9.97
N LEU A 82 0.23 -0.78 8.67
CA LEU A 82 -0.44 -1.60 7.66
C LEU A 82 -0.19 -3.09 7.92
N TRP A 83 -1.28 -3.85 7.89
CA TRP A 83 -1.24 -5.31 7.95
C TRP A 83 -1.66 -5.88 6.60
N ALA A 84 -0.69 -6.07 5.71
CA ALA A 84 -0.92 -6.51 4.33
C ALA A 84 -1.73 -7.81 4.25
N SER A 85 -1.37 -8.83 5.04
CA SER A 85 -2.07 -10.12 5.03
C SER A 85 -3.50 -10.06 5.57
N ARG A 86 -3.78 -9.20 6.56
CA ARG A 86 -5.15 -8.98 7.05
C ARG A 86 -5.97 -8.17 6.06
N THR A 87 -5.37 -7.17 5.43
CA THR A 87 -6.00 -6.41 4.35
C THR A 87 -6.37 -7.35 3.19
N ARG A 88 -5.46 -8.27 2.82
CA ARG A 88 -5.72 -9.31 1.82
C ARG A 88 -6.90 -10.21 2.16
N GLN A 89 -7.06 -10.56 3.44
CA GLN A 89 -8.18 -11.38 3.90
C GLN A 89 -9.52 -10.63 3.90
N LEU A 90 -9.50 -9.34 4.25
CA LEU A 90 -10.72 -8.53 4.37
C LEU A 90 -11.16 -7.91 3.04
N GLN A 91 -10.22 -7.64 2.14
CA GLN A 91 -10.44 -7.02 0.83
C GLN A 91 -10.16 -8.01 -0.30
N SER A 92 -8.90 -8.09 -0.74
CA SER A 92 -8.45 -8.92 -1.85
C SER A 92 -6.93 -8.99 -1.90
N ALA A 93 -6.38 -9.93 -2.67
CA ALA A 93 -4.94 -10.00 -2.96
C ALA A 93 -4.40 -8.75 -3.66
N HIS A 94 -5.28 -8.04 -4.36
CA HIS A 94 -5.00 -6.81 -5.09
C HIS A 94 -6.12 -5.82 -4.81
N VAL A 95 -5.75 -4.63 -4.33
CA VAL A 95 -6.70 -3.63 -3.83
C VAL A 95 -6.92 -2.51 -4.85
N SER A 96 -8.12 -1.97 -4.89
CA SER A 96 -8.48 -0.86 -5.76
C SER A 96 -9.47 0.07 -5.05
N ARG A 97 -10.17 0.92 -5.79
CA ARG A 97 -11.13 1.89 -5.26
C ARG A 97 -12.10 1.24 -4.25
N HIS A 98 -12.36 1.97 -3.16
CA HIS A 98 -13.14 1.59 -1.98
C HIS A 98 -12.51 0.56 -1.04
N ASP A 99 -11.44 -0.12 -1.44
CA ASP A 99 -10.71 -0.98 -0.51
C ASP A 99 -10.00 -0.15 0.56
N ARG A 100 -10.04 -0.69 1.78
CA ARG A 100 -9.41 -0.11 2.97
C ARG A 100 -8.14 -0.86 3.34
N LEU A 101 -7.12 -0.13 3.72
CA LEU A 101 -5.86 -0.63 4.25
C LEU A 101 -5.95 -0.75 5.78
N TRP A 102 -5.87 -1.97 6.30
CA TRP A 102 -6.17 -2.27 7.71
C TRP A 102 -4.92 -2.28 8.59
N SER A 103 -5.05 -1.77 9.81
CA SER A 103 -3.97 -1.76 10.80
C SER A 103 -3.78 -3.09 11.53
N THR A 104 -2.60 -3.25 12.11
CA THR A 104 -2.22 -4.38 12.98
C THR A 104 -3.06 -4.48 14.26
N LEU A 105 -3.05 -5.67 14.87
CA LEU A 105 -3.54 -5.84 16.23
C LEU A 105 -2.69 -5.04 17.22
N PRO A 106 -3.28 -4.53 18.33
CA PRO A 106 -4.65 -4.77 18.78
C PRO A 106 -5.69 -3.77 18.23
N ARG A 107 -5.30 -2.88 17.30
CA ARG A 107 -6.16 -1.79 16.84
C ARG A 107 -7.15 -2.23 15.77
N LEU A 108 -6.69 -2.96 14.73
CA LEU A 108 -7.49 -3.46 13.62
C LEU A 108 -8.58 -2.48 13.15
N ARG A 109 -8.14 -1.39 12.53
CA ARG A 109 -9.01 -0.37 11.94
C ARG A 109 -8.42 0.15 10.64
N PRO A 110 -9.20 0.80 9.77
CA PRO A 110 -8.67 1.43 8.56
C PRO A 110 -7.62 2.50 8.89
N LEU A 111 -6.47 2.44 8.22
CA LEU A 111 -5.47 3.51 8.16
C LEU A 111 -5.79 4.45 7.00
N ALA A 112 -6.14 3.89 5.85
CA ALA A 112 -6.47 4.61 4.64
C ALA A 112 -7.54 3.86 3.83
N THR A 113 -8.28 4.59 3.00
CA THR A 113 -9.26 4.04 2.05
C THR A 113 -8.94 4.55 0.65
N ILE A 114 -8.92 3.69 -0.36
CA ILE A 114 -8.61 4.08 -1.74
C ILE A 114 -9.82 4.82 -2.32
N THR A 115 -9.64 6.07 -2.73
CA THR A 115 -10.70 6.93 -3.31
C THR A 115 -10.75 6.85 -4.82
N ALA A 116 -9.59 6.70 -5.47
CA ALA A 116 -9.48 6.64 -6.92
C ALA A 116 -8.27 5.82 -7.34
N ASP A 117 -8.43 5.06 -8.42
CA ASP A 117 -7.40 4.23 -9.04
C ASP A 117 -7.52 4.39 -10.56
N SER A 118 -6.51 4.99 -11.20
CA SER A 118 -6.55 5.18 -12.66
C SER A 118 -6.35 3.87 -13.45
N LEU A 119 -5.97 2.79 -12.78
CA LEU A 119 -5.80 1.46 -13.33
C LEU A 119 -6.94 0.49 -12.93
N GLU A 120 -8.05 0.99 -12.37
CA GLU A 120 -9.17 0.12 -11.92
C GLU A 120 -9.71 -0.78 -13.05
N ASP A 121 -9.67 -0.27 -14.29
CA ASP A 121 -10.12 -0.98 -15.50
C ASP A 121 -9.14 -2.07 -15.99
N TYR A 122 -7.94 -2.19 -15.41
CA TYR A 122 -6.99 -3.26 -15.77
C TYR A 122 -7.60 -4.65 -15.49
N GLY A 123 -8.37 -4.77 -14.39
CA GLY A 123 -9.03 -6.01 -14.00
C GLY A 123 -8.04 -7.16 -13.79
N THR A 124 -8.34 -8.29 -14.40
CA THR A 124 -7.50 -9.50 -14.39
C THR A 124 -7.08 -9.83 -15.82
N ASP A 125 -5.78 -9.97 -16.05
CA ASP A 125 -5.25 -10.31 -17.37
C ASP A 125 -5.31 -11.82 -17.67
N ALA A 126 -4.86 -12.21 -18.87
CA ALA A 126 -4.88 -13.59 -19.34
C ALA A 126 -4.01 -14.57 -18.51
N ASP A 127 -3.02 -14.05 -17.79
CA ASP A 127 -2.14 -14.82 -16.91
C ASP A 127 -2.64 -14.83 -15.45
N GLY A 128 -3.81 -14.24 -15.18
CA GLY A 128 -4.34 -14.05 -13.83
C GLY A 128 -3.72 -12.87 -13.08
N GLY A 129 -2.96 -12.01 -13.76
CA GLY A 129 -2.29 -10.85 -13.20
C GLY A 129 -3.25 -9.70 -12.90
N ARG A 130 -3.02 -9.01 -11.78
CA ARG A 130 -3.74 -7.79 -11.35
C ARG A 130 -2.75 -6.79 -10.76
N VAL A 131 -3.15 -5.52 -10.61
CA VAL A 131 -2.29 -4.44 -10.09
C VAL A 131 -2.53 -4.14 -8.61
N HIS A 132 -1.58 -3.50 -7.92
CA HIS A 132 -1.69 -3.06 -6.52
C HIS A 132 -1.77 -4.21 -5.51
N ASP A 133 -0.71 -5.03 -5.46
CA ASP A 133 -0.74 -6.28 -4.71
C ASP A 133 -0.40 -6.17 -3.22
N LEU A 134 -0.96 -7.13 -2.47
CA LEU A 134 -0.66 -7.47 -1.07
C LEU A 134 -0.16 -8.93 -0.97
N LEU A 135 0.36 -9.47 -2.07
CA LEU A 135 0.88 -10.84 -2.15
C LEU A 135 2.36 -10.87 -1.77
N GLY A 136 3.12 -9.91 -2.29
CA GLY A 136 4.54 -9.75 -2.02
C GLY A 136 4.82 -9.16 -0.64
N THR A 137 6.10 -9.11 -0.30
CA THR A 137 6.61 -8.49 0.93
C THR A 137 7.26 -7.15 0.64
N ARG A 138 8.39 -7.19 -0.09
CA ARG A 138 9.20 -6.11 -0.67
C ARG A 138 10.51 -6.73 -1.15
N CYS A 139 11.16 -6.17 -2.15
CA CYS A 139 12.53 -6.59 -2.44
C CYS A 139 13.48 -6.18 -1.30
N ASP A 140 14.44 -7.03 -0.95
CA ASP A 140 15.26 -6.87 0.24
C ASP A 140 16.71 -7.37 0.05
N PRO A 141 17.68 -6.77 0.76
CA PRO A 141 19.10 -7.12 0.61
C PRO A 141 19.42 -8.54 1.09
N TYR A 142 18.60 -9.12 1.97
CA TYR A 142 18.87 -10.42 2.58
C TYR A 142 18.56 -11.56 1.62
N VAL A 143 17.40 -11.53 0.96
CA VAL A 143 17.05 -12.47 -0.10
C VAL A 143 18.05 -12.35 -1.25
N ASN A 144 18.41 -11.13 -1.66
CA ASN A 144 19.44 -10.93 -2.67
C ASN A 144 20.76 -11.61 -2.28
N ARG A 145 21.22 -11.40 -1.04
CA ARG A 145 22.46 -12.00 -0.54
C ARG A 145 22.41 -13.53 -0.53
N ILE A 146 21.29 -14.12 -0.14
CA ILE A 146 21.09 -15.57 -0.12
C ILE A 146 21.07 -16.16 -1.54
N LEU A 147 20.44 -15.47 -2.50
CA LEU A 147 20.27 -15.97 -3.86
C LEU A 147 21.49 -15.73 -4.77
N THR A 148 22.17 -14.59 -4.62
CA THR A 148 23.26 -14.17 -5.52
C THR A 148 24.64 -14.23 -4.88
N GLY A 149 24.70 -14.15 -3.55
CA GLY A 149 25.97 -13.95 -2.84
C GLY A 149 26.49 -12.52 -2.85
N GLU A 150 25.74 -11.55 -3.39
CA GLU A 150 26.15 -10.15 -3.48
C GLU A 150 25.29 -9.24 -2.57
N ASP A 151 25.87 -8.12 -2.13
CA ASP A 151 25.17 -7.11 -1.34
C ASP A 151 24.66 -5.99 -2.27
N PHE A 152 23.42 -5.55 -2.06
CA PHE A 152 22.84 -4.41 -2.77
C PHE A 152 21.91 -3.62 -1.85
N ASP A 153 22.22 -2.33 -1.65
CA ASP A 153 21.62 -1.51 -0.59
C ASP A 153 20.43 -0.65 -1.04
N LEU A 154 20.03 -0.74 -2.31
CA LEU A 154 18.96 0.10 -2.87
C LEU A 154 17.65 -0.67 -3.11
N HIS A 155 17.52 -1.85 -2.50
CA HIS A 155 16.25 -2.55 -2.38
C HIS A 155 15.20 -1.73 -1.61
N CYS A 156 13.92 -1.97 -1.89
CA CYS A 156 12.79 -1.30 -1.25
C CYS A 156 12.87 -1.38 0.28
N HIS A 157 13.25 -2.53 0.84
CA HIS A 157 13.48 -2.68 2.27
C HIS A 157 14.46 -1.63 2.81
N SER A 158 15.65 -1.54 2.22
CA SER A 158 16.71 -0.61 2.65
C SER A 158 16.31 0.85 2.40
N ASN A 159 15.61 1.13 1.30
CA ASN A 159 15.09 2.44 0.97
C ASN A 159 14.07 2.93 2.02
N LEU A 160 13.10 2.07 2.38
CA LEU A 160 12.12 2.35 3.42
C LEU A 160 12.78 2.53 4.79
N THR A 161 13.71 1.65 5.15
CA THR A 161 14.47 1.76 6.41
C THR A 161 15.13 3.12 6.52
N ARG A 162 15.85 3.58 5.48
CA ARG A 162 16.48 4.91 5.48
C ARG A 162 15.46 6.05 5.53
N ALA A 163 14.35 5.92 4.82
CA ALA A 163 13.31 6.95 4.74
C ALA A 163 12.69 7.26 6.12
N VAL A 164 12.56 6.26 6.99
CA VAL A 164 11.88 6.41 8.28
C VAL A 164 12.81 6.77 9.44
N LEU A 165 14.14 6.70 9.28
CA LEU A 165 15.11 7.08 10.33
C LEU A 165 14.88 8.50 10.89
N PRO A 166 14.58 9.54 10.09
CA PRO A 166 14.33 10.89 10.60
C PRO A 166 13.11 10.98 11.53
N TYR A 167 12.19 10.01 11.45
CA TYR A 167 10.99 9.92 12.27
C TYR A 167 11.21 9.11 13.56
N GLY A 168 12.45 8.68 13.83
CA GLY A 168 12.80 7.87 15.00
C GLY A 168 12.43 6.39 14.88
N LEU A 169 12.07 5.94 13.68
CA LEU A 169 11.83 4.53 13.39
C LEU A 169 13.11 3.83 12.94
N THR A 170 13.04 2.51 12.91
CA THR A 170 14.15 1.63 12.58
C THR A 170 13.73 0.61 11.52
N GLU A 171 14.68 -0.21 11.08
CA GLU A 171 14.43 -1.35 10.19
C GLU A 171 13.31 -2.27 10.70
N PHE A 172 13.19 -2.44 12.03
CA PHE A 172 12.18 -3.29 12.65
C PHE A 172 10.74 -2.77 12.49
N ASP A 173 10.57 -1.50 12.13
CA ASP A 173 9.27 -0.87 11.92
C ASP A 173 8.78 -1.02 10.47
N VAL A 174 9.70 -1.31 9.53
CA VAL A 174 9.40 -1.62 8.12
C VAL A 174 8.70 -2.96 8.03
N HIS A 175 7.63 -3.02 7.24
CA HIS A 175 6.71 -4.15 7.17
C HIS A 175 6.35 -4.48 5.72
N ASP A 176 5.59 -5.56 5.52
CA ASP A 176 5.12 -5.96 4.20
C ASP A 176 4.27 -4.85 3.57
N VAL A 177 4.53 -4.58 2.30
CA VAL A 177 4.10 -3.36 1.62
C VAL A 177 2.75 -3.55 0.91
N LEU A 178 2.18 -2.43 0.48
CA LEU A 178 1.32 -2.42 -0.71
C LEU A 178 2.23 -2.15 -1.93
N ASN A 179 2.23 -3.06 -2.90
CA ASN A 179 3.00 -2.94 -4.13
C ASN A 179 2.24 -2.11 -5.18
N VAL A 180 2.33 -0.79 -5.10
CA VAL A 180 1.64 0.17 -5.97
C VAL A 180 2.13 0.06 -7.42
N PHE A 181 1.20 -0.03 -8.37
CA PHE A 181 1.40 -0.22 -9.81
C PHE A 181 2.02 -1.58 -10.21
N GLN A 182 2.42 -2.43 -9.27
CA GLN A 182 2.98 -3.74 -9.59
C GLN A 182 1.91 -4.68 -10.15
N CYS A 183 2.19 -5.34 -11.27
CA CYS A 183 1.32 -6.39 -11.81
C CYS A 183 1.82 -7.78 -11.41
N THR A 184 1.01 -8.52 -10.66
CA THR A 184 1.39 -9.82 -10.08
C THR A 184 0.21 -10.77 -9.99
N GLY A 185 0.52 -12.04 -9.70
CA GLY A 185 -0.48 -13.07 -9.44
C GLY A 185 0.18 -14.34 -8.92
N LEU A 186 -0.62 -15.41 -8.85
CA LEU A 186 -0.17 -16.76 -8.58
C LEU A 186 -0.43 -17.58 -9.84
N ASN A 187 0.57 -18.33 -10.31
CA ASN A 187 0.39 -19.23 -11.46
C ASN A 187 -0.39 -20.50 -11.07
N ASP A 188 -0.61 -21.39 -12.03
CA ASP A 188 -1.35 -22.65 -11.84
C ASP A 188 -0.75 -23.58 -10.76
N GLU A 189 0.51 -23.35 -10.36
CA GLU A 189 1.21 -24.07 -9.30
C GLU A 189 1.22 -23.30 -7.96
N ASP A 190 0.40 -22.25 -7.81
CA ASP A 190 0.31 -21.40 -6.62
C ASP A 190 1.61 -20.62 -6.32
N ARG A 191 2.43 -20.36 -7.34
CA ARG A 191 3.71 -19.62 -7.20
C ARG A 191 3.55 -18.17 -7.63
N TYR A 192 4.14 -17.27 -6.86
CA TYR A 192 4.18 -15.84 -7.13
C TYR A 192 4.91 -15.52 -8.43
N PHE A 193 4.29 -14.70 -9.27
CA PHE A 193 4.91 -14.10 -10.44
C PHE A 193 4.74 -12.59 -10.44
N MET A 194 5.63 -11.93 -11.18
CA MET A 194 5.56 -10.51 -11.47
C MET A 194 5.80 -10.29 -12.96
N LYS A 195 5.17 -9.25 -13.52
CA LYS A 195 5.32 -8.86 -14.93
C LYS A 195 5.34 -7.34 -15.07
N ALA A 196 5.65 -6.88 -16.28
CA ALA A 196 5.71 -5.46 -16.61
C ALA A 196 4.43 -4.73 -16.15
N SER A 197 4.60 -3.65 -15.39
CA SER A 197 3.50 -2.79 -14.94
C SER A 197 2.76 -2.19 -16.14
N PRO A 198 1.41 -2.16 -16.12
CA PRO A 198 0.62 -1.53 -17.17
C PRO A 198 0.55 0.00 -17.05
N ALA A 199 1.12 0.58 -15.98
CA ALA A 199 1.07 2.00 -15.71
C ALA A 199 1.66 2.84 -16.85
N ARG A 200 1.15 4.06 -16.99
CA ARG A 200 1.49 5.06 -18.00
C ARG A 200 1.78 6.40 -17.33
N PRO A 201 2.42 7.34 -18.04
CA PRO A 201 2.63 8.68 -17.50
C PRO A 201 1.31 9.31 -17.06
N GLY A 202 1.26 9.74 -15.81
CA GLY A 202 0.08 10.34 -15.17
C GLY A 202 -0.84 9.37 -14.44
N ASP A 203 -0.63 8.05 -14.53
CA ASP A 203 -1.39 7.11 -13.72
C ASP A 203 -1.17 7.32 -12.22
N PHE A 204 -2.21 7.09 -11.43
CA PHE A 204 -2.19 7.36 -10.00
C PHE A 204 -3.05 6.40 -9.20
N LEU A 205 -2.69 6.27 -7.92
CA LEU A 205 -3.52 5.66 -6.88
C LEU A 205 -3.69 6.67 -5.74
N GLU A 206 -4.94 6.97 -5.38
CA GLU A 206 -5.29 7.97 -4.38
C GLU A 206 -5.95 7.34 -3.15
N PHE A 207 -5.57 7.85 -1.99
CA PHE A 207 -6.01 7.38 -0.70
C PHE A 207 -6.55 8.54 0.13
N PHE A 208 -7.62 8.28 0.86
CA PHE A 208 -8.07 9.10 1.96
C PHE A 208 -7.46 8.58 3.28
N ALA A 209 -6.82 9.46 4.05
CA ALA A 209 -6.23 9.14 5.34
C ALA A 209 -7.31 9.11 6.43
N GLU A 210 -7.60 7.92 6.95
CA GLU A 210 -8.60 7.71 8.00
C GLU A 210 -8.07 8.10 9.39
N GLN A 211 -6.74 8.23 9.51
CA GLN A 211 -5.97 8.51 10.71
C GLN A 211 -4.90 9.55 10.35
N ASP A 212 -4.24 10.14 11.35
CA ASP A 212 -2.96 10.79 11.08
C ASP A 212 -1.94 9.70 10.73
N LEU A 213 -1.36 9.79 9.53
CA LEU A 213 -0.46 8.78 9.00
C LEU A 213 0.97 9.32 8.92
N LEU A 214 1.92 8.44 9.23
CA LEU A 214 3.24 8.48 8.63
C LEU A 214 3.21 7.51 7.46
N CYS A 215 3.54 7.98 6.27
CA CYS A 215 3.64 7.19 5.05
C CYS A 215 5.12 7.10 4.66
N ALA A 216 5.52 5.98 4.06
CA ALA A 216 6.79 5.89 3.35
C ALA A 216 6.63 5.09 2.07
N LEU A 217 7.27 5.57 1.00
CA LEU A 217 7.25 4.93 -0.30
C LEU A 217 8.67 4.75 -0.79
N SER A 218 8.95 3.58 -1.36
CA SER A 218 10.17 3.35 -2.13
C SER A 218 9.86 3.27 -3.62
N THR A 219 10.69 3.92 -4.43
CA THR A 219 10.76 3.67 -5.88
C THR A 219 11.55 2.40 -6.12
N CYS A 220 10.84 1.32 -6.46
CA CYS A 220 11.43 -0.01 -6.57
C CYS A 220 12.60 -0.03 -7.58
N PRO A 221 13.77 -0.59 -7.20
CA PRO A 221 14.91 -0.65 -8.12
C PRO A 221 14.66 -1.58 -9.31
N GLY A 222 13.59 -2.38 -9.30
CA GLY A 222 13.13 -3.17 -10.43
C GLY A 222 12.42 -2.37 -11.54
N GLY A 223 12.19 -1.06 -11.32
CA GLY A 223 11.53 -0.19 -12.29
C GLY A 223 10.08 -0.59 -12.54
N ASP A 224 9.75 -0.86 -13.80
CA ASP A 224 8.45 -1.38 -14.22
C ASP A 224 8.34 -2.91 -14.20
N LEU A 225 9.40 -3.63 -13.79
CA LEU A 225 9.52 -5.10 -13.80
C LEU A 225 9.45 -5.76 -15.19
N SER A 226 9.72 -5.01 -16.25
CA SER A 226 9.89 -5.58 -17.60
C SER A 226 11.24 -6.29 -17.81
N VAL A 227 12.20 -6.03 -16.93
CA VAL A 227 13.55 -6.63 -16.95
C VAL A 227 13.62 -7.75 -15.90
N PRO A 228 14.02 -8.98 -16.29
CA PRO A 228 14.22 -10.05 -15.33
C PRO A 228 15.24 -9.68 -14.25
N LEU A 229 14.89 -9.87 -12.97
CA LEU A 229 15.80 -9.65 -11.85
C LEU A 229 16.65 -10.89 -11.53
N TRP A 230 16.16 -12.07 -11.92
CA TRP A 230 16.79 -13.37 -11.65
C TRP A 230 16.83 -14.23 -12.92
N GLY A 231 17.76 -15.19 -12.95
CA GLY A 231 17.92 -16.12 -14.06
C GLY A 231 18.94 -15.69 -15.12
N PRO A 232 19.04 -16.42 -16.24
CA PRO A 232 20.10 -16.23 -17.24
C PRO A 232 20.02 -14.88 -17.98
N ASP A 233 18.83 -14.28 -18.06
CA ASP A 233 18.58 -13.00 -18.73
C ASP A 233 18.57 -11.82 -17.74
N ALA A 234 18.99 -12.04 -16.50
CA ALA A 234 19.00 -11.02 -15.47
C ALA A 234 20.03 -9.92 -15.78
N ARG A 235 19.62 -8.66 -15.59
CA ARG A 235 20.50 -7.49 -15.71
C ARG A 235 20.03 -6.38 -14.79
N ASP A 236 20.89 -5.40 -14.57
CA ASP A 236 20.52 -4.17 -13.86
C ASP A 236 19.36 -3.46 -14.62
N PRO A 237 18.19 -3.26 -13.99
CA PRO A 237 17.01 -2.62 -14.59
C PRO A 237 17.03 -1.08 -14.47
N ILE A 238 18.20 -0.45 -14.26
CA ILE A 238 18.30 1.00 -14.02
C ILE A 238 17.71 1.85 -15.15
N ASP A 239 17.76 1.36 -16.38
CA ASP A 239 17.22 1.99 -17.59
C ASP A 239 15.69 2.02 -17.65
N VAL A 240 15.01 1.20 -16.84
CA VAL A 240 13.54 1.19 -16.70
C VAL A 240 13.07 1.75 -15.36
N CYS A 241 13.97 2.30 -14.55
CA CYS A 241 13.62 3.00 -13.31
C CYS A 241 13.23 4.45 -13.61
N ARG A 242 12.12 4.91 -13.01
CA ARG A 242 11.61 6.29 -13.13
C ARG A 242 11.24 6.84 -11.75
N PRO A 243 11.18 8.16 -11.55
CA PRO A 243 10.72 8.71 -10.28
C PRO A 243 9.21 8.44 -10.08
N LEU A 244 8.78 8.44 -8.82
CA LEU A 244 7.37 8.57 -8.44
C LEU A 244 7.14 9.95 -7.82
N ALA A 245 5.91 10.42 -7.87
CA ALA A 245 5.51 11.63 -7.16
C ALA A 245 4.41 11.34 -6.14
N VAL A 246 4.34 12.16 -5.10
CA VAL A 246 3.29 12.13 -4.10
C VAL A 246 2.71 13.53 -3.95
N GLU A 247 1.40 13.63 -3.94
CA GLU A 247 0.69 14.85 -3.57
C GLU A 247 -0.11 14.64 -2.31
N ILE A 248 -0.02 15.56 -1.36
CA ILE A 248 -0.89 15.61 -0.19
C ILE A 248 -1.92 16.71 -0.43
N ARG A 249 -3.19 16.36 -0.27
CA ARG A 249 -4.33 17.19 -0.65
C ARG A 249 -5.25 17.40 0.55
N ARG A 250 -5.52 18.66 0.89
CA ARG A 250 -6.48 19.05 1.92
C ARG A 250 -7.83 19.28 1.27
N PRO A 251 -8.85 18.44 1.52
CA PRO A 251 -10.19 18.68 0.98
C PRO A 251 -10.86 19.85 1.71
N SER A 252 -11.76 20.55 1.01
CA SER A 252 -12.66 21.51 1.66
C SER A 252 -13.48 20.83 2.77
N PRO A 253 -13.76 21.51 3.91
CA PRO A 253 -14.48 20.92 5.05
C PRO A 253 -15.83 20.29 4.68
N ASP A 254 -16.49 20.83 3.66
CA ASP A 254 -17.76 20.36 3.15
C ASP A 254 -17.72 18.95 2.57
N LEU A 255 -16.57 18.53 2.04
CA LEU A 255 -16.36 17.16 1.54
C LEU A 255 -16.32 16.13 2.67
N LEU A 256 -15.89 16.56 3.87
CA LEU A 256 -15.75 15.71 5.06
C LEU A 256 -17.05 15.54 5.86
N ARG A 257 -18.15 16.17 5.43
CA ARG A 257 -19.44 16.05 6.14
C ARG A 257 -19.87 14.59 6.25
N GLY A 258 -20.23 14.19 7.46
CA GLY A 258 -20.68 12.84 7.79
C GLY A 258 -19.56 11.85 8.12
N TRP A 259 -18.29 12.22 7.93
CA TRP A 259 -17.16 11.37 8.28
C TRP A 259 -16.67 11.61 9.72
N SER A 260 -16.21 10.53 10.33
CA SER A 260 -15.49 10.52 11.60
C SER A 260 -14.38 9.46 11.53
N PRO A 261 -13.21 9.71 12.15
CA PRO A 261 -12.13 8.73 12.20
C PRO A 261 -12.60 7.37 12.77
N PRO A 262 -12.11 6.24 12.25
CA PRO A 262 -12.47 4.93 12.75
C PRO A 262 -11.86 4.66 14.13
N GLU A 263 -12.67 4.09 15.01
CA GLU A 263 -12.26 3.65 16.34
C GLU A 263 -11.56 2.28 16.27
N PRO A 264 -10.66 1.96 17.21
CA PRO A 264 -10.07 0.63 17.33
C PRO A 264 -11.14 -0.45 17.52
N ALA A 265 -10.85 -1.67 17.06
CA ALA A 265 -11.69 -2.84 17.30
C ALA A 265 -11.97 -3.01 18.81
N ALA A 266 -13.25 -3.02 19.18
CA ALA A 266 -13.70 -3.05 20.57
C ALA A 266 -13.63 -4.45 21.20
N TYR A 267 -12.58 -5.23 20.92
CA TYR A 267 -12.38 -6.55 21.53
C TYR A 267 -12.05 -6.41 23.01
N LYS A 268 -12.96 -6.89 23.87
CA LYS A 268 -12.82 -6.83 25.34
C LYS A 268 -12.44 -8.18 25.97
N GLY A 269 -12.27 -9.24 25.17
CA GLY A 269 -12.32 -10.63 25.66
C GLY A 269 -11.11 -11.15 26.42
N ALA A 270 -10.19 -10.27 26.88
CA ALA A 270 -9.02 -10.55 27.72
C ALA A 270 -8.19 -11.80 27.34
N HIS A 271 -8.22 -12.21 26.07
CA HIS A 271 -7.64 -13.46 25.59
C HIS A 271 -8.13 -14.70 26.38
N GLY A 272 -9.35 -14.65 26.92
CA GLY A 272 -9.91 -15.72 27.73
C GLY A 272 -9.40 -15.80 29.17
N LEU A 273 -8.56 -14.86 29.63
CA LEU A 273 -8.09 -14.81 31.01
C LEU A 273 -9.23 -14.43 31.96
N ARG A 274 -9.50 -15.28 32.98
CA ARG A 274 -10.61 -15.13 33.93
C ARG A 274 -10.16 -14.92 35.39
N GLY A 275 -8.90 -14.60 35.64
CA GLY A 275 -8.32 -14.41 36.97
C GLY A 275 -6.82 -14.07 36.92
N PRO A 276 -6.14 -13.86 38.05
CA PRO A 276 -4.71 -13.60 38.06
C PRO A 276 -3.95 -14.79 37.48
N VAL A 277 -3.12 -14.52 36.48
CA VAL A 277 -2.16 -15.48 35.93
C VAL A 277 -1.06 -15.62 36.98
N GLN A 278 -0.98 -16.77 37.65
CA GLN A 278 0.19 -17.08 38.48
C GLN A 278 1.37 -17.31 37.53
N GLY A 279 2.35 -16.40 37.57
CA GLY A 279 3.66 -16.55 36.96
C GLY A 279 4.61 -17.30 37.89
#